data_AF-A0A087U1L9-F1
#
_entry.id   AF-A0A087U1L9-F1
#
_cell.length_a   1.000
_cell.length_b   1.000
_cell.length_c   1.000
_cell.angle_alpha   90.00
_cell.angle_beta   90.00
_cell.angle_gamma   90.00
#
_symmetry.space_group_name_H-M   'P 1'
#
loop_
_entity.id
_entity.type
_entity.pdbx_description
1 polymer ?
#
loop_
_entity_poly.entity_id
_entity_poly.type
_entity_poly.pdbx_seq_one_letter_code
_entity_poly.pdbx_strand_id
1 'polypeptide(L)' 'MPAITWMKNEGQTIQDILGLRHVRHDGSLVFSPFSAEEYRADVHAATYRCVATNSVGAIASRDVNV' A
#
# COMPACT_ATOMS: atom_id res chain seq x y z
N MET A 1 8.63 18.36 2.51
CA MET A 1 8.17 17.32 1.57
C MET A 1 7.20 16.41 2.32
N PRO A 2 6.03 16.05 1.78
CA PRO A 2 5.13 15.15 2.48
C PRO A 2 5.73 13.74 2.58
N ALA A 3 5.52 13.06 3.70
CA ALA A 3 5.80 11.64 3.85
C ALA A 3 4.68 10.84 3.19
N ILE A 4 5.04 9.81 2.42
CA ILE A 4 4.10 8.92 1.73
C ILE A 4 3.96 7.63 2.53
N THR A 5 2.73 7.26 2.86
CA THR A 5 2.38 5.97 3.43
C THR A 5 1.24 5.33 2.66
N TRP A 6 1.12 4.01 2.79
CA TRP A 6 0.01 3.27 2.23
C TRP A 6 -0.80 2.61 3.33
N MET A 7 -2.11 2.63 3.17
CA MET A 7 -3.04 2.01 4.09
C MET A 7 -3.93 1.02 3.34
N LYS A 8 -4.35 -0.01 4.07
CA LYS A 8 -5.38 -0.96 3.65
C LYS A 8 -6.55 -0.82 4.63
N ASN A 9 -7.78 -0.73 4.14
CA ASN A 9 -8.95 -0.40 4.96
C ASN A 9 -8.76 0.92 5.76
N GLU A 10 -9.76 1.36 6.52
CA GLU A 10 -9.64 2.63 7.27
C GLU A 10 -8.57 2.52 8.38
N GLY A 11 -7.39 3.09 8.11
CA GLY A 11 -6.36 3.37 9.11
C GLY A 11 -5.29 2.29 9.31
N GLN A 12 -5.38 1.11 8.71
CA GLN A 12 -4.34 0.09 8.88
C GLN A 12 -3.16 0.39 7.95
N THR A 13 -2.04 0.80 8.53
CA THR A 13 -0.78 0.97 7.79
C THR A 13 -0.31 -0.40 7.29
N ILE A 14 0.11 -0.47 6.03
CA ILE A 14 0.57 -1.72 5.44
C ILE A 14 2.02 -2.01 5.84
N GLN A 15 2.34 -3.29 5.97
CA GLN A 15 3.69 -3.80 6.18
C GLN A 15 4.20 -4.44 4.88
N ASP A 16 5.51 -4.46 4.72
CA ASP A 16 6.15 -5.21 3.65
C ASP A 16 5.94 -6.72 3.86
N ILE A 17 5.73 -7.43 2.76
CA ILE A 17 5.58 -8.87 2.70
C ILE A 17 6.60 -9.36 1.68
N LEU A 18 7.63 -10.06 2.17
CA LEU A 18 8.72 -10.56 1.33
C LEU A 18 8.17 -11.35 0.14
N GLY A 19 8.63 -11.01 -1.06
CA GLY A 19 8.23 -11.68 -2.30
C GLY A 19 6.85 -11.29 -2.85
N LEU A 20 6.01 -10.55 -2.10
CA LEU A 20 4.64 -10.25 -2.53
C LEU A 20 4.34 -8.75 -2.64
N ARG A 21 4.61 -7.96 -1.61
CA ARG A 21 4.24 -6.54 -1.58
C ARG A 21 5.23 -5.72 -0.78
N HIS A 22 5.71 -4.62 -1.31
CA HIS A 22 6.59 -3.70 -0.56
C HIS A 22 6.40 -2.25 -0.99
N VAL A 23 6.78 -1.31 -0.12
CA VAL A 23 6.83 0.11 -0.44
C VAL A 23 8.25 0.49 -0.87
N ARG A 24 8.40 1.09 -2.06
CA ARG A 24 9.69 1.60 -2.54
C ARG A 24 9.99 2.98 -1.96
N HIS A 25 11.27 3.35 -1.99
CA HIS A 25 11.77 4.66 -1.53
C HIS A 25 11.14 5.86 -2.25
N ASP A 26 10.62 5.67 -3.47
CA ASP A 26 9.90 6.69 -4.24
C ASP A 26 8.42 6.83 -3.84
N GLY A 27 7.95 6.05 -2.86
CA GLY A 27 6.57 6.04 -2.38
C GLY A 27 5.64 5.10 -3.15
N SER A 28 6.13 4.36 -4.14
CA SER A 28 5.31 3.39 -4.88
C SER A 28 5.00 2.15 -4.04
N LEU A 29 3.74 1.70 -4.06
CA LEU A 29 3.35 0.37 -3.58
C LEU A 29 3.54 -0.64 -4.72
N VAL A 30 4.44 -1.60 -4.52
CA VAL A 30 4.79 -2.60 -5.54
C VAL A 30 4.27 -3.97 -5.12
N PHE A 31 3.63 -4.64 -6.07
CA PHE A 31 3.26 -6.04 -5.98
C PHE A 31 4.19 -6.85 -6.87
N SER A 32 4.96 -7.76 -6.28
CA SER A 32 5.90 -8.60 -7.00
C SER A 32 5.16 -9.72 -7.74
N PRO A 33 5.70 -10.26 -8.84
CA PRO A 33 5.20 -11.50 -9.43
C PRO A 33 5.19 -12.63 -8.42
N PHE A 34 4.13 -13.45 -8.43
CA PHE A 34 3.90 -14.53 -7.45
C PHE A 34 3.32 -15.76 -8.15
N SER A 35 3.51 -16.95 -7.57
CA SER A 35 2.87 -18.19 -8.07
C SER A 35 1.42 -18.31 -7.60
N ALA A 36 0.63 -19.20 -8.19
CA ALA A 36 -0.76 -19.40 -7.77
C ALA A 36 -0.88 -19.83 -6.29
N GLU A 37 0.10 -20.59 -5.79
CA GLU A 37 0.17 -21.07 -4.40
C GLU A 37 0.47 -19.94 -3.40
N GLU A 38 1.12 -18.88 -3.85
CA GLU A 38 1.43 -17.69 -3.04
C GLU A 38 0.28 -16.66 -3.06
N TYR A 39 -0.82 -16.97 -3.77
CA TYR A 39 -1.98 -16.10 -3.80
C TYR A 39 -2.54 -15.88 -2.39
N ARG A 40 -2.82 -14.61 -2.14
CA ARG A 40 -3.33 -14.10 -0.87
C ARG A 40 -4.38 -13.04 -1.15
N ALA A 41 -5.63 -13.34 -0.85
CA ALA A 41 -6.73 -12.40 -1.08
C ALA A 41 -6.54 -11.09 -0.28
N ASP A 42 -5.92 -11.17 0.90
CA ASP A 42 -5.64 -9.98 1.71
C ASP A 42 -4.55 -9.07 1.12
N VAL A 43 -3.86 -9.50 0.06
CA VAL A 43 -2.84 -8.72 -0.64
C VAL A 43 -3.29 -8.38 -2.05
N HIS A 44 -3.80 -9.38 -2.79
CA HIS A 44 -4.05 -9.34 -4.24
C HIS A 44 -5.54 -9.22 -4.61
N ALA A 45 -6.43 -9.09 -3.63
CA ALA A 45 -7.86 -8.80 -3.82
C ALA A 45 -8.29 -7.79 -2.76
N ALA A 46 -7.64 -6.63 -2.74
CA ALA A 46 -7.74 -5.66 -1.66
C ALA A 46 -7.77 -4.22 -2.17
N THR A 47 -8.39 -3.35 -1.37
CA THR A 47 -8.43 -1.91 -1.62
C THR A 47 -7.38 -1.19 -0.78
N TYR A 48 -6.59 -0.36 -1.46
CA TYR A 48 -5.50 0.43 -0.88
C TYR A 48 -5.75 1.93 -1.04
N ARG A 49 -5.08 2.71 -0.20
CA ARG A 49 -5.09 4.18 -0.28
C ARG A 49 -3.72 4.75 0.04
N CYS A 50 -3.26 5.68 -0.79
CA CYS A 50 -2.05 6.45 -0.55
C CYS A 50 -2.38 7.64 0.35
N VAL A 51 -1.54 7.91 1.35
CA VAL A 51 -1.65 9.04 2.26
C VAL A 51 -0.38 9.87 2.17
N ALA A 52 -0.56 11.17 1.94
CA ALA A 52 0.53 12.15 1.97
C ALA A 52 0.36 13.04 3.21
N THR A 53 1.36 13.04 4.10
CA THR A 53 1.31 13.74 5.39
C THR A 53 2.44 14.75 5.52
N ASN A 54 2.16 15.94 6.04
CA ASN A 54 3.16 16.93 6.43
C ASN A 54 2.79 17.57 7.79
N SER A 55 3.50 18.61 8.21
CA SER A 55 3.25 19.29 9.50
C SER A 55 1.90 20.01 9.60
N VAL A 56 1.20 20.24 8.48
CA VAL A 56 -0.10 20.91 8.43
C VAL A 56 -1.24 19.90 8.50
N GLY A 57 -1.06 18.71 7.94
CA GLY A 57 -2.08 17.67 7.95
C GLY A 57 -1.77 16.52 6.99
N ALA A 58 -2.83 15.75 6.68
CA ALA A 58 -2.77 14.60 5.79
C ALA A 58 -3.88 14.64 4.75
N ILE A 59 -3.60 14.14 3.55
CA ILE A 59 -4.58 13.92 2.48
C ILE A 59 -4.50 12.47 2.00
N ALA A 60 -5.63 11.88 1.64
CA ALA A 60 -5.73 10.53 1.12
C ALA A 60 -6.14 10.53 -0.36
N SER A 61 -5.61 9.59 -1.15
CA SER A 61 -5.96 9.41 -2.57
C SER A 61 -7.41 8.94 -2.75
N ARG A 62 -7.81 8.61 -3.98
CA ARG A 62 -8.95 7.70 -4.21
C ARG A 62 -8.60 6.28 -3.79
N ASP A 63 -9.61 5.43 -3.67
CA ASP A 63 -9.44 4.00 -3.46
C ASP A 63 -8.78 3.35 -4.69
N VAL A 64 -7.85 2.43 -4.44
CA VAL A 64 -7.10 1.67 -5.45
C VAL A 64 -7.39 0.19 -5.25
N ASN A 65 -8.12 -0.42 -6.19
CA ASN A 65 -8.46 -1.83 -6.15
C ASN A 65 -7.40 -2.63 -6.92
N VAL A 66 -6.85 -3.66 -6.28
CA VAL A 66 -5.91 -4.63 -6.84
C VAL A 66 -6.55 -6.00 -6.77
#